data_AF-A0AAN8EFL5-F1
#
_entry.id   AF-A0AAN8EFL5-F1
#
_cell.length_a   1.000
_cell.length_b   1.000
_cell.length_c   1.000
_cell.angle_alpha   90.00
_cell.angle_beta   90.00
_cell.angle_gamma   90.00
#
_symmetry.space_group_name_H-M   'P 1'
#
loop_
_entity.id
_entity.type
_entity.pdbx_description
1 polymer ?
#
loop_
_entity_poly.entity_id
_entity_poly.type
_entity_poly.pdbx_seq_one_letter_code
_entity_poly.pdbx_strand_id
1 'polypeptide(L)'
;MEEKQFDLSDKRGAIGTACQAGDIEALVNLASSAGGLLDDDFRATAWPLLLGCTDRDAEEVVGGKWQDLPQHPDEEQVQKDVDRAFVYYPSNETQQSMQHKRTDLFELITSVLRGNPMLHYFQGYHDIVQVFLLVLGKEAALPAVSRISLLRIRDYMLSSLSPGLKQLHLIPAILQCSDPELAAHLEGTRPYFALSAALTLYAHDIQEYSDIARLYDFILAHEPVLTMYLFAALIISRRDEVLEIEHDDSDMLLFTLQKLPQPLDLQALIDRSLDIFRIYPPEKLTGPSWHKISSNSVLKTSRRHLREQNLDEARSLFKKQSQELAREEFTARVVKQVSRNRRPIMSFGATVLVGVLSYYLRKNGHIWALLYRLTENFYM
;
A
#
# COMPACT_ATOMS: atom_id res chain seq x y z
N MET A 1 6.56 -29.80 25.46
CA MET A 1 7.84 -29.15 25.12
C MET A 1 8.46 -29.84 23.91
N GLU A 2 8.53 -31.17 23.89
CA GLU A 2 8.93 -31.97 22.71
C GLU A 2 8.02 -31.77 21.49
N GLU A 3 6.68 -31.75 21.66
CA GLU A 3 5.73 -31.58 20.55
C GLU A 3 5.83 -30.20 19.86
N LYS A 4 6.04 -29.13 20.65
CA LYS A 4 6.26 -27.76 20.14
C LYS A 4 7.63 -27.60 19.46
N GLN A 5 8.61 -28.41 19.87
CA GLN A 5 9.96 -28.41 19.28
C GLN A 5 10.04 -29.26 18.01
N PHE A 6 9.24 -30.32 17.94
CA PHE A 6 9.03 -31.13 16.74
C PHE A 6 8.31 -30.32 15.64
N ASP A 7 7.23 -29.63 15.99
CA ASP A 7 6.47 -28.75 15.07
C ASP A 7 7.34 -27.61 14.48
N LEU A 8 8.22 -27.00 15.30
CA LEU A 8 9.17 -25.99 14.82
C LEU A 8 10.25 -26.56 13.90
N SER A 9 10.77 -27.76 14.19
CA SER A 9 11.77 -28.42 13.35
C SER A 9 11.19 -28.77 11.98
N ASP A 10 9.96 -29.29 11.94
CA ASP A 10 9.25 -29.62 10.71
C ASP A 10 8.97 -28.37 9.89
N LYS A 11 8.55 -27.27 10.53
CA LYS A 11 8.33 -25.99 9.86
C LYS A 11 9.61 -25.40 9.28
N ARG A 12 10.73 -25.44 10.00
CA ARG A 12 12.05 -25.02 9.48
C ARG A 12 12.43 -25.81 8.23
N GLY A 13 12.26 -27.14 8.27
CA GLY A 13 12.48 -28.01 7.13
C GLY A 13 11.60 -27.62 5.93
N ALA A 14 10.31 -27.41 6.16
CA ALA A 14 9.35 -27.01 5.13
C ALA A 14 9.70 -25.66 4.47
N ILE A 15 10.09 -24.66 5.26
CA ILE A 15 10.52 -23.35 4.73
C ILE A 15 11.79 -23.51 3.88
N GLY A 16 12.77 -24.26 4.38
CA GLY A 16 14.01 -24.55 3.64
C GLY A 16 13.72 -25.21 2.29
N THR A 17 12.87 -26.24 2.26
CA THR A 17 12.45 -26.92 1.04
C THR A 17 11.71 -25.99 0.08
N ALA A 18 10.77 -25.18 0.58
CA ALA A 18 10.02 -24.24 -0.24
C ALA A 18 10.93 -23.16 -0.86
N CYS A 19 11.89 -22.62 -0.10
CA CYS A 19 12.90 -21.69 -0.59
C CYS A 19 13.77 -22.31 -1.69
N GLN A 20 14.28 -23.53 -1.47
CA GLN A 20 15.12 -24.23 -2.45
C GLN A 20 14.37 -24.55 -3.75
N ALA A 21 13.09 -24.92 -3.64
CA ALA A 21 12.24 -25.21 -4.80
C ALA A 21 11.72 -23.94 -5.49
N GLY A 22 11.83 -22.77 -4.85
CA GLY A 22 11.13 -21.55 -5.29
C GLY A 22 9.61 -21.71 -5.27
N ASP A 23 9.08 -22.53 -4.35
CA ASP A 23 7.65 -22.83 -4.22
C ASP A 23 6.94 -21.67 -3.50
N ILE A 24 6.44 -20.73 -4.31
CA ILE A 24 5.77 -19.54 -3.82
C ILE A 24 4.49 -19.87 -3.05
N GLU A 25 3.73 -20.88 -3.47
CA GLU A 25 2.47 -21.23 -2.81
C GLU A 25 2.74 -21.80 -1.41
N ALA A 26 3.72 -22.68 -1.29
CA ALA A 26 4.17 -23.18 0.01
C ALA A 26 4.68 -22.04 0.90
N LEU A 27 5.50 -21.12 0.36
CA LEU A 27 5.99 -19.96 1.12
C LEU A 27 4.86 -19.05 1.60
N VAL A 28 3.83 -18.82 0.78
CA VAL A 28 2.65 -18.01 1.19
C VAL A 28 1.90 -18.67 2.34
N ASN A 29 1.70 -19.99 2.29
CA ASN A 29 1.04 -20.74 3.36
C ASN A 29 1.87 -20.71 4.65
N LEU A 30 3.18 -20.94 4.56
CA LEU A 30 4.10 -20.92 5.70
C LEU A 30 4.19 -19.53 6.33
N ALA A 31 4.29 -18.48 5.52
CA ALA A 31 4.32 -17.09 5.97
C ALA A 31 3.00 -16.65 6.65
N SER A 32 1.87 -17.28 6.31
CA SER A 32 0.57 -17.00 6.93
C SER A 32 0.37 -17.75 8.25
N SER A 33 0.96 -18.93 8.39
CA SER A 33 0.83 -19.78 9.57
C SER A 33 1.57 -19.25 10.81
N ALA A 34 1.20 -19.75 12.00
CA ALA A 34 1.77 -19.38 13.31
C ALA A 34 3.31 -19.24 13.29
N GLY A 35 3.83 -18.07 13.67
CA GLY A 35 5.27 -17.78 13.70
C GLY A 35 5.90 -17.40 12.34
N GLY A 36 5.14 -17.42 11.24
CA GLY A 36 5.60 -16.90 9.94
C GLY A 36 6.81 -17.66 9.38
N LEU A 37 7.80 -16.94 8.87
CA LEU A 37 9.03 -17.50 8.32
C LEU A 37 10.14 -17.70 9.35
N LEU A 38 9.82 -17.52 10.63
CA LEU A 38 10.66 -17.78 11.81
C LEU A 38 11.80 -16.76 12.00
N ASP A 39 12.79 -16.74 11.12
CA ASP A 39 14.03 -15.96 11.31
C ASP A 39 14.56 -15.35 10.00
N ASP A 40 15.52 -14.44 10.16
CA ASP A 40 16.03 -13.63 9.05
C ASP A 40 16.83 -14.43 8.02
N ASP A 41 17.42 -15.57 8.40
CA ASP A 41 18.11 -16.46 7.44
C ASP A 41 17.12 -17.03 6.42
N PHE A 42 15.94 -17.46 6.89
CA PHE A 42 14.88 -17.88 5.99
C PHE A 42 14.29 -16.71 5.20
N ARG A 43 14.05 -15.56 5.85
CA ARG A 43 13.50 -14.36 5.18
C ARG A 43 14.43 -13.82 4.09
N ALA A 44 15.74 -13.88 4.30
CA ALA A 44 16.76 -13.46 3.34
C ALA A 44 16.62 -14.20 1.99
N THR A 45 16.11 -15.42 2.01
CA THR A 45 15.81 -16.20 0.80
C THR A 45 14.34 -16.04 0.37
N ALA A 46 13.40 -16.13 1.31
CA ALA A 46 11.98 -16.16 1.03
C ALA A 46 11.39 -14.81 0.58
N TRP A 47 11.80 -13.70 1.18
CA TRP A 47 11.23 -12.37 0.85
C TRP A 47 11.53 -11.97 -0.61
N PRO A 48 12.76 -12.12 -1.15
CA PRO A 48 13.01 -11.91 -2.57
C PRO A 48 12.14 -12.79 -3.46
N LEU A 49 11.93 -14.07 -3.10
CA LEU A 49 11.05 -14.99 -3.85
C LEU A 49 9.59 -14.52 -3.83
N LEU A 50 9.06 -14.17 -2.66
CA LEU A 50 7.69 -13.66 -2.49
C LEU A 50 7.48 -12.34 -3.25
N LEU A 51 8.48 -11.47 -3.27
CA LEU A 51 8.46 -10.23 -4.05
C LEU A 51 8.63 -10.47 -5.55
N GLY A 52 9.06 -11.67 -5.97
CA GLY A 52 9.34 -12.00 -7.36
C GLY A 52 10.59 -11.30 -7.90
N CYS A 53 11.60 -11.05 -7.06
CA CYS A 53 12.89 -10.53 -7.50
C CYS A 53 13.49 -11.47 -8.55
N THR A 54 14.00 -10.88 -9.63
CA THR A 54 14.62 -11.62 -10.74
C THR A 54 16.10 -11.27 -10.87
N ASP A 55 16.87 -12.12 -11.54
CA ASP A 55 18.28 -11.82 -11.86
C ASP A 55 18.40 -10.53 -12.68
N ARG A 56 17.41 -10.24 -13.54
CA ARG A 56 17.34 -8.97 -14.28
C ARG A 56 17.25 -7.76 -13.33
N ASP A 57 16.46 -7.85 -12.26
CA ASP A 57 16.35 -6.78 -11.28
C ASP A 57 17.69 -6.58 -10.55
N ALA A 58 18.43 -7.67 -10.27
CA ALA A 58 19.77 -7.60 -9.71
C ALA A 58 20.81 -7.04 -10.71
N GLU A 59 20.71 -7.39 -12.00
CA GLU A 59 21.58 -6.88 -13.06
C GLU A 59 21.35 -5.39 -13.35
N GLU A 60 20.11 -4.91 -13.35
CA GLU A 60 19.77 -3.48 -13.46
C GLU A 60 20.41 -2.68 -12.31
N VAL A 61 20.54 -3.31 -11.14
CA VAL A 61 21.20 -2.76 -9.96
C VAL A 61 22.73 -2.80 -10.05
N VAL A 62 23.32 -3.91 -10.51
CA VAL A 62 24.78 -4.09 -10.61
C VAL A 62 25.36 -3.31 -11.80
N GLY A 63 24.58 -3.09 -12.85
CA GLY A 63 25.02 -2.50 -14.12
C GLY A 63 25.30 -0.99 -14.10
N GLY A 64 24.92 -0.25 -13.05
CA GLY A 64 25.16 1.18 -12.95
C GLY A 64 25.29 1.69 -11.51
N LYS A 65 26.31 2.50 -11.23
CA LYS A 65 26.42 3.21 -9.95
C LYS A 65 25.33 4.25 -9.89
N TRP A 66 24.45 4.18 -8.89
CA TRP A 66 23.38 5.16 -8.70
C TRP A 66 23.90 6.60 -8.58
N GLN A 67 25.16 6.77 -8.15
CA GLN A 67 25.85 8.06 -8.09
C GLN A 67 25.99 8.73 -9.46
N ASP A 68 26.01 7.95 -10.55
CA ASP A 68 26.10 8.46 -11.93
C ASP A 68 24.74 8.96 -12.46
N LEU A 69 23.64 8.63 -11.77
CA LEU A 69 22.31 9.11 -12.10
C LEU A 69 22.08 10.52 -11.56
N PRO A 70 21.23 11.34 -12.23
CA PRO A 70 20.87 12.67 -11.74
C PRO A 70 20.34 12.64 -10.31
N GLN A 71 20.65 13.69 -9.56
CA GLN A 71 20.16 13.86 -8.19
C GLN A 71 18.63 13.89 -8.16
N HIS A 72 18.04 13.17 -7.22
CA HIS A 72 16.60 13.18 -6.98
C HIS A 72 16.22 14.40 -6.12
N PRO A 73 15.11 15.11 -6.42
CA PRO A 73 14.70 16.31 -5.69
C PRO A 73 14.46 16.08 -4.20
N ASP A 74 14.11 14.86 -3.80
CA ASP A 74 13.74 14.54 -2.43
C ASP A 74 14.92 14.10 -1.52
N GLU A 75 16.16 14.07 -2.03
CA GLU A 75 17.32 13.56 -1.26
C GLU A 75 17.57 14.30 0.07
N GLU A 76 17.32 15.60 0.14
CA GLU A 76 17.44 16.35 1.40
C GLU A 76 16.40 15.90 2.44
N GLN A 77 15.19 15.58 1.98
CA GLN A 77 14.14 15.06 2.86
C GLN A 77 14.49 13.63 3.32
N VAL A 78 15.01 12.80 2.40
CA VAL A 78 15.53 11.46 2.74
C VAL A 78 16.58 11.54 3.84
N GLN A 79 17.58 12.43 3.70
CA GLN A 79 18.63 12.58 4.71
C GLN A 79 18.06 12.92 6.09
N LYS A 80 17.16 13.91 6.16
CA LYS A 80 16.52 14.33 7.42
C LYS A 80 15.79 13.19 8.12
N ASP A 81 15.12 12.34 7.35
CA ASP A 81 14.33 11.24 7.89
C ASP A 81 15.22 10.06 8.29
N VAL A 82 16.26 9.75 7.50
CA VAL A 82 17.26 8.73 7.83
C VAL A 82 18.06 9.08 9.08
N ASP A 83 18.36 10.36 9.31
CA ASP A 83 19.03 10.82 10.54
C ASP A 83 18.23 10.47 11.80
N ARG A 84 16.90 10.31 11.66
CA ARG A 84 15.98 9.93 12.73
C ARG A 84 15.54 8.46 12.67
N ALA A 85 16.08 7.67 11.75
CA ALA A 85 15.74 6.25 11.61
C ALA A 85 16.38 5.37 12.70
N PHE A 86 15.92 4.11 12.76
CA PHE A 86 16.33 3.10 13.77
C PHE A 86 16.02 3.51 15.21
N VAL A 87 14.85 4.11 15.44
CA VAL A 87 14.41 4.56 16.78
C VAL A 87 14.19 3.38 17.72
N TYR A 88 13.47 2.36 17.26
CA TYR A 88 13.07 1.22 18.09
C TYR A 88 13.96 -0.01 17.93
N TYR A 89 14.41 -0.26 16.70
CA TYR A 89 15.23 -1.41 16.36
C TYR A 89 16.28 -1.05 15.31
N PRO A 90 17.43 -1.74 15.30
CA PRO A 90 17.84 -2.81 16.21
C PRO A 90 18.38 -2.32 17.56
N SER A 91 18.16 -3.10 18.63
CA SER A 91 18.62 -2.76 19.99
C SER A 91 20.10 -3.12 20.22
N ASN A 92 20.74 -2.48 21.21
CA ASN A 92 22.11 -2.79 21.67
C ASN A 92 23.23 -2.55 20.65
N GLU A 93 23.06 -1.58 19.76
CA GLU A 93 24.01 -1.29 18.70
C GLU A 93 24.94 -0.14 19.04
N THR A 94 26.18 -0.22 18.55
CA THR A 94 27.14 0.88 18.73
C THR A 94 26.75 2.08 17.87
N GLN A 95 27.12 3.29 18.29
CA GLN A 95 26.87 4.51 17.50
C GLN A 95 27.51 4.43 16.10
N GLN A 96 28.68 3.80 15.98
CA GLN A 96 29.34 3.59 14.70
C GLN A 96 28.54 2.63 13.80
N SER A 97 28.03 1.53 14.36
CA SER A 97 27.15 0.59 13.64
C SER A 97 25.86 1.29 13.19
N MET A 98 25.24 2.10 14.05
CA MET A 98 24.05 2.87 13.70
C MET A 98 24.31 3.88 12.60
N GLN A 99 25.44 4.59 12.65
CA GLN A 99 25.82 5.50 11.59
C GLN A 99 26.03 4.77 10.26
N HIS A 100 26.65 3.59 10.28
CA HIS A 100 26.82 2.77 9.08
C HIS A 100 25.47 2.33 8.50
N LYS A 101 24.54 1.83 9.34
CA LYS A 101 23.19 1.47 8.90
C LYS A 101 22.40 2.65 8.33
N ARG A 102 22.55 3.85 8.90
CA ARG A 102 21.95 5.08 8.34
C ARG A 102 22.55 5.44 6.99
N THR A 103 23.87 5.35 6.83
CA THR A 103 24.51 5.52 5.52
C THR A 103 23.97 4.53 4.50
N ASP A 104 23.88 3.24 4.85
CA ASP A 104 23.34 2.22 3.96
C ASP A 104 21.86 2.46 3.63
N LEU A 105 21.06 2.90 4.60
CA LEU A 105 19.65 3.24 4.41
C LEU A 105 19.49 4.42 3.45
N PHE A 106 20.28 5.48 3.62
CA PHE A 106 20.29 6.64 2.72
C PHE A 106 20.65 6.23 1.30
N GLU A 107 21.73 5.46 1.13
CA GLU A 107 22.18 5.01 -0.18
C GLU A 107 21.15 4.10 -0.85
N LEU A 108 20.54 3.19 -0.10
CA LEU A 108 19.49 2.29 -0.59
C LEU A 108 18.26 3.05 -1.07
N ILE A 109 17.73 3.99 -0.26
CA ILE A 109 16.59 4.82 -0.65
C ILE A 109 16.93 5.66 -1.88
N THR A 110 18.09 6.31 -1.88
CA THR A 110 18.52 7.20 -2.96
C THR A 110 18.74 6.42 -4.26
N SER A 111 19.29 5.20 -4.18
CA SER A 111 19.46 4.31 -5.34
C SER A 111 18.11 4.02 -6.00
N VAL A 112 17.09 3.68 -5.20
CA VAL A 112 15.74 3.38 -5.70
C VAL A 112 15.10 4.60 -6.33
N LEU A 113 15.20 5.77 -5.68
CA LEU A 113 14.61 7.02 -6.19
C LEU A 113 15.31 7.52 -7.45
N ARG A 114 16.63 7.50 -7.52
CA ARG A 114 17.36 7.90 -8.74
C ARG A 114 17.15 6.92 -9.90
N GLY A 115 17.05 5.62 -9.62
CA GLY A 115 16.68 4.62 -10.62
C GLY A 115 15.22 4.72 -11.07
N ASN A 116 14.37 5.38 -10.29
CA ASN A 116 12.95 5.58 -10.56
C ASN A 116 12.56 7.05 -10.30
N PRO A 117 13.08 8.01 -11.09
CA PRO A 117 13.01 9.45 -10.79
C PRO A 117 11.59 10.04 -10.89
N MET A 118 10.60 9.22 -11.26
CA MET A 118 9.20 9.59 -11.23
C MET A 118 8.56 9.39 -9.85
N LEU A 119 9.16 8.60 -8.96
CA LEU A 119 8.63 8.35 -7.62
C LEU A 119 8.86 9.56 -6.73
N HIS A 120 7.83 10.01 -6.03
CA HIS A 120 7.95 11.03 -5.00
C HIS A 120 8.15 10.36 -3.63
N TYR A 121 9.14 10.83 -2.88
CA TYR A 121 9.36 10.37 -1.52
C TYR A 121 8.21 10.84 -0.61
N PHE A 122 7.79 9.97 0.30
CA PHE A 122 6.89 10.33 1.40
C PHE A 122 7.56 10.04 2.75
N GLN A 123 7.28 10.90 3.74
CA GLN A 123 7.78 10.69 5.10
C GLN A 123 7.17 9.41 5.69
N GLY A 124 8.04 8.49 6.10
CA GLY A 124 7.67 7.13 6.51
C GLY A 124 8.15 6.03 5.56
N TYR A 125 8.57 6.37 4.33
CA TYR A 125 9.18 5.38 3.43
C TYR A 125 10.46 4.76 4.02
N HIS A 126 11.24 5.55 4.78
CA HIS A 126 12.44 5.04 5.46
C HIS A 126 12.13 3.95 6.50
N ASP A 127 10.98 4.01 7.16
CA ASP A 127 10.52 2.98 8.11
C ASP A 127 10.27 1.64 7.39
N ILE A 128 9.79 1.67 6.14
CA ILE A 128 9.68 0.45 5.32
C ILE A 128 11.08 -0.07 4.96
N VAL A 129 11.92 0.80 4.40
CA VAL A 129 13.22 0.40 3.83
C VAL A 129 14.18 -0.10 4.90
N GLN A 130 14.14 0.44 6.12
CA GLN A 130 15.00 -0.04 7.22
C GLN A 130 14.71 -1.50 7.57
N VAL A 131 13.44 -1.96 7.50
CA VAL A 131 13.09 -3.36 7.76
C VAL A 131 13.74 -4.28 6.72
N PHE A 132 13.68 -3.90 5.44
CA PHE A 132 14.37 -4.63 4.37
C PHE A 132 15.89 -4.64 4.54
N LEU A 133 16.47 -3.51 4.95
CA LEU A 133 17.91 -3.41 5.18
C LEU A 133 18.37 -4.34 6.31
N LEU A 134 17.58 -4.44 7.39
CA LEU A 134 17.92 -5.29 8.54
C LEU A 134 17.81 -6.79 8.20
N VAL A 135 16.81 -7.18 7.41
CA VAL A 135 16.58 -8.59 7.04
C VAL A 135 17.47 -9.05 5.89
N LEU A 136 17.63 -8.23 4.85
CA LEU A 136 18.29 -8.64 3.60
C LEU A 136 19.73 -8.14 3.49
N GLY A 137 20.10 -7.12 4.28
CA GLY A 137 21.31 -6.35 4.03
C GLY A 137 21.22 -5.50 2.76
N LYS A 138 22.20 -4.62 2.57
CA LYS A 138 22.16 -3.57 1.54
C LYS A 138 22.01 -4.10 0.11
N GLU A 139 22.80 -5.10 -0.26
CA GLU A 139 22.88 -5.59 -1.64
C GLU A 139 21.59 -6.32 -2.06
N ALA A 140 21.10 -7.26 -1.24
CA ALA A 140 19.88 -8.00 -1.54
C ALA A 140 18.61 -7.16 -1.31
N ALA A 141 18.66 -6.11 -0.47
CA ALA A 141 17.53 -5.21 -0.26
C ALA A 141 17.21 -4.36 -1.49
N LEU A 142 18.19 -3.95 -2.30
CA LEU A 142 17.95 -3.00 -3.40
C LEU A 142 16.92 -3.48 -4.46
N PRO A 143 16.99 -4.70 -5.02
CA PRO A 143 15.94 -5.19 -5.90
C PRO A 143 14.60 -5.37 -5.16
N ALA A 144 14.62 -5.86 -3.91
CA ALA A 144 13.40 -6.05 -3.11
C ALA A 144 12.67 -4.71 -2.84
N VAL A 145 13.43 -3.68 -2.47
CA VAL A 145 12.91 -2.34 -2.17
C VAL A 145 12.41 -1.66 -3.46
N SER A 146 13.10 -1.83 -4.58
CA SER A 146 12.61 -1.33 -5.87
C SER A 146 11.25 -1.93 -6.24
N ARG A 147 11.08 -3.24 -6.00
CA ARG A 147 9.83 -3.95 -6.28
C ARG A 147 8.71 -3.57 -5.34
N ILE A 148 8.94 -3.49 -4.02
CA ILE A 148 7.88 -3.06 -3.11
C ILE A 148 7.41 -1.63 -3.44
N SER A 149 8.35 -0.73 -3.78
CA SER A 149 8.06 0.65 -4.17
C SER A 149 7.19 0.76 -5.41
N LEU A 150 7.39 -0.09 -6.41
CA LEU A 150 6.64 -0.04 -7.67
C LEU A 150 5.37 -0.89 -7.69
N LEU A 151 5.34 -1.98 -6.91
CA LEU A 151 4.30 -3.01 -6.99
C LEU A 151 3.39 -3.06 -5.77
N ARG A 152 3.70 -2.38 -4.66
CA ARG A 152 2.84 -2.40 -3.46
C ARG A 152 2.52 -1.02 -2.91
N ILE A 153 3.49 -0.09 -2.92
CA ILE A 153 3.32 1.24 -2.31
C ILE A 153 3.36 2.40 -3.33
N ARG A 154 3.42 2.10 -4.64
CA ARG A 154 3.51 3.09 -5.73
C ARG A 154 2.47 4.21 -5.62
N ASP A 155 1.25 3.87 -5.23
CA ASP A 155 0.15 4.82 -5.08
C ASP A 155 0.41 5.90 -4.02
N TYR A 156 1.27 5.63 -3.02
CA TYR A 156 1.71 6.58 -2.01
C TYR A 156 2.91 7.44 -2.48
N MET A 157 3.58 7.02 -3.55
CA MET A 157 4.73 7.70 -4.15
C MET A 157 4.36 8.53 -5.39
N LEU A 158 3.06 8.80 -5.59
CA LEU A 158 2.58 9.75 -6.59
C LEU A 158 2.81 11.19 -6.08
N SER A 159 2.66 12.18 -6.96
CA SER A 159 2.83 13.61 -6.61
C SER A 159 1.82 14.13 -5.58
N SER A 160 0.84 13.31 -5.19
CA SER A 160 -0.19 13.60 -4.20
C SER A 160 -0.60 12.30 -3.52
N LEU A 161 -0.85 12.35 -2.20
CA LEU A 161 -1.33 11.21 -1.42
C LEU A 161 -2.82 10.90 -1.63
N SER A 162 -3.55 11.70 -2.43
CA SER A 162 -4.98 11.50 -2.70
C SER A 162 -5.35 10.06 -3.11
N PRO A 163 -4.60 9.36 -3.98
CA PRO A 163 -4.86 7.95 -4.29
C PRO A 163 -4.74 7.04 -3.07
N GLY A 164 -3.71 7.23 -2.24
CA GLY A 164 -3.57 6.53 -0.97
C GLY A 164 -4.74 6.76 -0.01
N LEU A 165 -5.23 8.00 0.08
CA LEU A 165 -6.42 8.33 0.88
C LEU A 165 -7.68 7.61 0.36
N LYS A 166 -7.82 7.40 -0.95
CA LYS A 166 -8.93 6.60 -1.52
C LYS A 166 -8.84 5.14 -1.07
N GLN A 167 -7.64 4.57 -0.93
CA GLN A 167 -7.46 3.20 -0.43
C GLN A 167 -7.97 3.05 1.00
N LEU A 168 -7.75 4.03 1.88
CA LEU A 168 -8.23 4.00 3.28
C LEU A 168 -9.76 3.94 3.37
N HIS A 169 -10.50 4.39 2.36
CA HIS A 169 -11.96 4.27 2.31
C HIS A 169 -12.45 2.84 2.04
N LEU A 170 -11.53 1.88 1.82
CA LEU A 170 -11.87 0.46 1.85
C LEU A 170 -12.11 -0.02 3.28
N ILE A 171 -11.46 0.55 4.30
CA ILE A 171 -11.63 0.16 5.71
C ILE A 171 -13.11 0.24 6.15
N PRO A 172 -13.81 1.39 6.03
CA PRO A 172 -15.23 1.45 6.39
C PRO A 172 -16.11 0.54 5.53
N ALA A 173 -15.77 0.30 4.26
CA ALA A 173 -16.51 -0.62 3.41
C ALA A 173 -16.35 -2.09 3.84
N ILE A 174 -15.15 -2.47 4.30
CA ILE A 174 -14.88 -3.80 4.88
C ILE A 174 -15.68 -3.94 6.19
N LEU A 175 -15.62 -2.94 7.08
CA LEU A 175 -16.36 -2.95 8.34
C LEU A 175 -17.88 -3.05 8.11
N GLN A 176 -18.43 -2.34 7.13
CA GLN A 176 -19.86 -2.45 6.79
C GLN A 176 -20.30 -3.87 6.44
N CYS A 177 -19.42 -4.69 5.84
CA CYS A 177 -19.72 -6.07 5.53
C CYS A 177 -19.47 -7.03 6.71
N SER A 178 -18.42 -6.79 7.51
CA SER A 178 -17.96 -7.71 8.55
C SER A 178 -18.50 -7.43 9.96
N ASP A 179 -18.73 -6.15 10.29
CA ASP A 179 -19.26 -5.69 11.58
C ASP A 179 -20.08 -4.40 11.40
N PRO A 180 -21.36 -4.51 10.97
CA PRO A 180 -22.19 -3.33 10.67
C PRO A 180 -22.44 -2.40 11.85
N GLU A 181 -22.45 -2.93 13.08
CA GLU A 181 -22.65 -2.13 14.29
C GLU A 181 -21.44 -1.24 14.55
N LEU A 182 -20.24 -1.81 14.47
CA LEU A 182 -18.99 -1.05 14.58
C LEU A 182 -18.85 -0.04 13.43
N ALA A 183 -19.26 -0.43 12.22
CA ALA A 183 -19.24 0.48 11.07
C ALA A 183 -20.19 1.68 11.24
N ALA A 184 -21.38 1.47 11.81
CA ALA A 184 -22.32 2.53 12.12
C ALA A 184 -21.79 3.44 13.23
N HIS A 185 -21.14 2.87 14.25
CA HIS A 185 -20.52 3.64 15.33
C HIS A 185 -19.42 4.58 14.82
N LEU A 186 -18.66 4.13 13.82
CA LEU A 186 -17.59 4.91 13.18
C LEU A 186 -18.08 5.81 12.05
N GLU A 187 -19.40 5.91 11.80
CA GLU A 187 -19.93 6.73 10.72
C GLU A 187 -19.58 8.21 10.94
N GLY A 188 -19.08 8.86 9.88
CA GLY A 188 -18.61 10.27 9.94
C GLY A 188 -17.13 10.41 10.30
N THR A 189 -16.51 9.41 10.92
CA THR A 189 -15.06 9.39 11.14
C THR A 189 -14.33 9.08 9.85
N ARG A 190 -13.50 10.02 9.38
CA ARG A 190 -12.68 9.79 8.18
C ARG A 190 -11.58 8.78 8.52
N PRO A 191 -11.27 7.81 7.64
CA PRO A 191 -10.30 6.75 7.92
C PRO A 191 -8.84 7.23 7.88
N TYR A 192 -8.58 8.52 8.08
CA TYR A 192 -7.23 9.09 8.07
C TYR A 192 -6.40 8.73 9.30
N PHE A 193 -7.04 8.23 10.36
CA PHE A 193 -6.34 7.62 11.50
C PHE A 193 -5.44 6.45 11.06
N ALA A 194 -5.79 5.73 9.99
CA ALA A 194 -5.02 4.61 9.47
C ALA A 194 -3.87 5.04 8.54
N LEU A 195 -3.72 6.33 8.24
CA LEU A 195 -2.78 6.79 7.21
C LEU A 195 -1.33 6.47 7.57
N SER A 196 -0.89 6.76 8.80
CA SER A 196 0.50 6.50 9.24
C SER A 196 0.86 5.02 9.07
N ALA A 197 0.01 4.16 9.62
CA ALA A 197 0.21 2.73 9.63
C ALA A 197 0.09 2.14 8.20
N ALA A 198 -0.79 2.65 7.34
CA ALA A 198 -0.90 2.21 5.95
C ALA A 198 0.31 2.63 5.10
N LEU A 199 0.78 3.88 5.27
CA LEU A 199 1.95 4.41 4.57
C LEU A 199 3.22 3.67 4.92
N THR A 200 3.36 3.26 6.19
CA THR A 200 4.58 2.63 6.71
C THR A 200 4.47 1.11 6.79
N LEU A 201 3.35 0.51 6.35
CA LEU A 201 3.06 -0.91 6.52
C LEU A 201 3.24 -1.37 7.98
N TYR A 202 2.82 -0.52 8.93
CA TYR A 202 2.98 -0.65 10.38
C TYR A 202 4.43 -0.59 10.92
N ALA A 203 5.44 -0.38 10.07
CA ALA A 203 6.83 -0.34 10.51
C ALA A 203 7.14 0.81 11.47
N HIS A 204 6.33 1.87 11.45
CA HIS A 204 6.41 2.99 12.38
C HIS A 204 5.79 2.70 13.75
N ASP A 205 4.71 1.91 13.78
CA ASP A 205 3.88 1.71 14.97
C ASP A 205 4.31 0.48 15.78
N ILE A 206 4.85 -0.55 15.12
CA ILE A 206 5.38 -1.75 15.79
C ILE A 206 6.81 -1.48 16.27
N GLN A 207 7.00 -1.56 17.58
CA GLN A 207 8.29 -1.26 18.23
C GLN A 207 9.20 -2.49 18.34
N GLU A 208 8.63 -3.69 18.36
CA GLU A 208 9.38 -4.94 18.44
C GLU A 208 9.79 -5.43 17.05
N TYR A 209 11.10 -5.60 16.83
CA TYR A 209 11.63 -6.04 15.53
C TYR A 209 11.05 -7.39 15.08
N SER A 210 10.91 -8.33 16.02
CA SER A 210 10.38 -9.66 15.72
C SER A 210 8.93 -9.62 15.23
N ASP A 211 8.13 -8.70 15.76
CA ASP A 211 6.73 -8.52 15.36
C ASP A 211 6.62 -7.90 13.97
N ILE A 212 7.43 -6.86 13.66
CA ILE A 212 7.38 -6.22 12.33
C ILE A 212 7.91 -7.15 11.25
N ALA A 213 8.99 -7.91 11.51
CA ALA A 213 9.50 -8.91 10.57
C ALA A 213 8.46 -10.02 10.33
N ARG A 214 7.81 -10.50 11.40
CA ARG A 214 6.71 -11.46 11.31
C ARG A 214 5.53 -10.93 10.49
N LEU A 215 5.17 -9.67 10.68
CA LEU A 215 4.09 -9.05 9.92
C LEU A 215 4.46 -8.91 8.44
N TYR A 216 5.71 -8.58 8.13
CA TYR A 216 6.19 -8.49 6.75
C TYR A 216 6.19 -9.85 6.06
N ASP A 217 6.45 -10.96 6.75
CA ASP A 217 6.25 -12.31 6.18
C ASP A 217 4.85 -12.43 5.55
N PHE A 218 3.82 -12.00 6.27
CA PHE A 218 2.43 -12.01 5.79
C PHE A 218 2.18 -10.96 4.70
N ILE A 219 2.57 -9.70 4.91
CA ILE A 219 2.31 -8.63 3.93
C ILE A 219 2.94 -8.98 2.58
N LEU A 220 4.18 -9.49 2.57
CA LEU A 220 4.90 -9.83 1.34
C LEU A 220 4.35 -11.07 0.64
N ALA A 221 3.70 -11.97 1.38
CA ALA A 221 3.05 -13.15 0.84
C ALA A 221 1.72 -12.86 0.12
N HIS A 222 1.05 -11.75 0.43
CA HIS A 222 -0.32 -11.48 -0.05
C HIS A 222 -0.47 -10.22 -0.90
N GLU A 223 -1.61 -10.07 -1.57
CA GLU A 223 -1.91 -8.88 -2.38
C GLU A 223 -1.93 -7.58 -1.54
N PRO A 224 -1.52 -6.42 -2.10
CA PRO A 224 -1.42 -5.16 -1.35
C PRO A 224 -2.70 -4.74 -0.63
N VAL A 225 -3.88 -5.12 -1.15
CA VAL A 225 -5.15 -4.75 -0.53
C VAL A 225 -5.37 -5.46 0.81
N LEU A 226 -4.72 -6.61 1.09
CA LEU A 226 -4.82 -7.29 2.39
C LEU A 226 -4.37 -6.41 3.55
N THR A 227 -3.48 -5.43 3.32
CA THR A 227 -3.11 -4.46 4.35
C THR A 227 -4.34 -3.70 4.87
N MET A 228 -5.32 -3.39 4.01
CA MET A 228 -6.58 -2.74 4.43
C MET A 228 -7.48 -3.68 5.24
N TYR A 229 -7.45 -4.98 4.95
CA TYR A 229 -8.19 -5.99 5.73
C TYR A 229 -7.53 -6.22 7.09
N LEU A 230 -6.21 -6.15 7.17
CA LEU A 230 -5.49 -6.18 8.43
C LEU A 230 -5.85 -4.97 9.32
N PHE A 231 -5.98 -3.77 8.74
CA PHE A 231 -6.52 -2.61 9.47
C PHE A 231 -7.93 -2.85 10.01
N ALA A 232 -8.84 -3.34 9.16
CA ALA A 232 -10.19 -3.64 9.60
C ALA A 232 -10.20 -4.71 10.72
N ALA A 233 -9.38 -5.76 10.59
CA ALA A 233 -9.24 -6.80 11.61
C ALA A 233 -8.73 -6.23 12.95
N LEU A 234 -7.80 -5.27 12.91
CA LEU A 234 -7.31 -4.57 14.08
C LEU A 234 -8.42 -3.78 14.78
N ILE A 235 -9.21 -3.02 14.03
CA ILE A 235 -10.35 -2.25 14.58
C ILE A 235 -11.36 -3.21 15.22
N ILE A 236 -11.71 -4.30 14.53
CA ILE A 236 -12.65 -5.32 15.03
C ILE A 236 -12.08 -6.04 16.27
N SER A 237 -10.76 -6.22 16.38
CA SER A 237 -10.15 -6.83 17.57
C SER A 237 -10.36 -6.00 18.84
N ARG A 238 -10.56 -4.68 18.68
CA ARG A 238 -10.80 -3.72 19.77
C ARG A 238 -12.26 -3.23 19.78
N ARG A 239 -13.16 -4.03 19.20
CA ARG A 239 -14.58 -3.68 19.03
C ARG A 239 -15.22 -3.14 20.30
N ASP A 240 -15.10 -3.88 21.41
CA ASP A 240 -15.80 -3.53 22.66
C ASP A 240 -15.27 -2.21 23.23
N GLU A 241 -13.95 -2.00 23.22
CA GLU A 241 -13.32 -0.74 23.61
C GLU A 241 -13.77 0.43 22.73
N VAL A 242 -13.89 0.22 21.42
CA VAL A 242 -14.32 1.28 20.48
C VAL A 242 -15.79 1.64 20.70
N LEU A 243 -16.66 0.65 20.95
CA LEU A 243 -18.09 0.88 21.17
C LEU A 243 -18.42 1.53 22.53
N GLU A 244 -17.53 1.42 23.51
CA GLU A 244 -17.65 2.10 24.81
C GLU A 244 -17.42 3.62 24.72
N ILE A 245 -16.74 4.10 23.67
CA ILE A 245 -16.49 5.52 23.46
C ILE A 245 -17.78 6.19 22.97
N GLU A 246 -18.16 7.32 23.56
CA GLU A 246 -19.35 8.06 23.11
C GLU A 246 -19.14 8.64 21.70
N HIS A 247 -20.20 8.65 20.87
CA HIS A 247 -20.07 9.05 19.46
C HIS A 247 -19.63 10.51 19.27
N ASP A 248 -19.90 11.38 20.23
CA ASP A 248 -19.48 12.78 20.22
C ASP A 248 -18.05 12.99 20.73
N ASP A 249 -17.42 11.98 21.35
CA ASP A 249 -16.01 11.99 21.72
C ASP A 249 -15.10 11.53 20.54
N SER A 250 -15.14 12.33 19.47
CA SER A 250 -14.38 12.06 18.24
C SER A 250 -12.86 12.01 18.48
N ASP A 251 -12.33 12.76 19.45
CA ASP A 251 -10.90 12.82 19.73
C ASP A 251 -10.44 11.52 20.41
N MET A 252 -11.18 11.01 21.40
CA MET A 252 -10.88 9.71 22.02
C MET A 252 -11.01 8.57 21.02
N LEU A 253 -12.02 8.61 20.15
CA LEU A 253 -12.21 7.61 19.10
C LEU A 253 -11.00 7.58 18.15
N LEU A 254 -10.59 8.74 17.63
CA LEU A 254 -9.42 8.85 16.74
C LEU A 254 -8.13 8.39 17.42
N PHE A 255 -7.91 8.79 18.67
CA PHE A 255 -6.74 8.38 19.45
C PHE A 255 -6.70 6.87 19.65
N THR A 256 -7.84 6.26 19.95
CA THR A 256 -7.98 4.82 20.15
C THR A 256 -7.65 4.09 18.86
N LEU A 257 -8.23 4.51 17.72
CA LEU A 257 -8.04 3.87 16.42
C LEU A 257 -6.60 4.00 15.85
N GLN A 258 -5.82 4.97 16.33
CA GLN A 258 -4.41 5.13 15.94
C GLN A 258 -3.46 4.17 16.67
N LYS A 259 -3.90 3.55 17.77
CA LYS A 259 -3.05 2.68 18.59
C LYS A 259 -3.16 1.21 18.19
N LEU A 260 -2.03 0.51 18.29
CA LEU A 260 -2.01 -0.95 18.26
C LEU A 260 -2.56 -1.52 19.57
N PRO A 261 -3.30 -2.65 19.54
CA PRO A 261 -3.69 -3.36 20.75
C PRO A 261 -2.47 -3.86 21.52
N GLN A 262 -2.58 -3.90 22.85
CA GLN A 262 -1.57 -4.51 23.73
C GLN A 262 -2.24 -5.55 24.63
N PRO A 263 -1.83 -6.85 24.59
CA PRO A 263 -0.79 -7.41 23.73
C PRO A 263 -1.18 -7.46 22.25
N LEU A 264 -0.18 -7.38 21.35
CA LEU A 264 -0.38 -7.49 19.91
C LEU A 264 -0.39 -8.96 19.47
N ASP A 265 -1.57 -9.55 19.28
CA ASP A 265 -1.70 -10.90 18.73
C ASP A 265 -1.72 -10.87 17.19
N LEU A 266 -0.53 -10.87 16.59
CA LEU A 266 -0.38 -10.83 15.13
C LEU A 266 -1.04 -12.03 14.44
N GLN A 267 -1.01 -13.22 15.04
CA GLN A 267 -1.57 -14.40 14.37
C GLN A 267 -3.10 -14.30 14.30
N ALA A 268 -3.76 -13.91 15.40
CA ALA A 268 -5.21 -13.69 15.41
C ALA A 268 -5.64 -12.59 14.42
N LEU A 269 -4.85 -11.50 14.31
CA LEU A 269 -5.11 -10.44 13.34
C LEU A 269 -4.95 -10.90 11.89
N ILE A 270 -3.90 -11.68 11.60
CA ILE A 270 -3.65 -12.27 10.28
C ILE A 270 -4.81 -13.20 9.90
N ASP A 271 -5.18 -14.15 10.77
CA ASP A 271 -6.25 -15.12 10.52
C ASP A 271 -7.58 -14.42 10.27
N ARG A 272 -7.92 -13.43 11.12
CA ARG A 272 -9.13 -12.62 10.94
C ARG A 272 -9.12 -11.83 9.64
N SER A 273 -7.99 -11.25 9.26
CA SER A 273 -7.89 -10.48 8.01
C SER A 273 -8.11 -11.37 6.77
N LEU A 274 -7.56 -12.59 6.79
CA LEU A 274 -7.73 -13.59 5.74
C LEU A 274 -9.18 -14.09 5.66
N ASP A 275 -9.81 -14.32 6.81
CA ASP A 275 -11.21 -14.72 6.88
C ASP A 275 -12.14 -13.66 6.28
N ILE A 276 -11.97 -12.40 6.69
CA ILE A 276 -12.75 -11.28 6.15
C ILE A 276 -12.51 -11.15 4.64
N PHE A 277 -11.25 -11.19 4.19
CA PHE A 277 -10.91 -11.10 2.77
C PHE A 277 -11.52 -12.24 1.93
N ARG A 278 -11.53 -13.46 2.46
CA ARG A 278 -12.12 -14.63 1.78
C ARG A 278 -13.64 -14.50 1.62
N ILE A 279 -14.32 -14.03 2.67
CA ILE A 279 -15.78 -13.89 2.68
C ILE A 279 -16.20 -12.66 1.85
N TYR A 280 -15.51 -11.54 2.03
CA TYR A 280 -15.79 -10.24 1.44
C TYR A 280 -14.58 -9.70 0.66
N PRO A 281 -14.19 -10.31 -0.49
CA PRO A 281 -13.12 -9.77 -1.32
C PRO A 281 -13.48 -8.37 -1.84
N PRO A 282 -12.49 -7.56 -2.29
CA PRO A 282 -12.69 -6.16 -2.69
C PRO A 282 -13.83 -5.93 -3.69
N GLU A 283 -14.01 -6.87 -4.62
CA GLU A 283 -15.07 -6.87 -5.63
C GLU A 283 -16.49 -6.95 -5.05
N LYS A 284 -16.63 -7.55 -3.86
CA LYS A 284 -17.91 -7.78 -3.18
C LYS A 284 -18.20 -6.77 -2.08
N LEU A 285 -17.28 -5.83 -1.82
CA LEU A 285 -17.50 -4.78 -0.82
C LEU A 285 -18.66 -3.88 -1.22
N THR A 286 -19.40 -3.40 -0.22
CA THR A 286 -20.54 -2.51 -0.43
C THR A 286 -20.08 -1.12 -0.89
N GLY A 287 -20.90 -0.49 -1.73
CA GLY A 287 -20.69 0.90 -2.16
C GLY A 287 -19.58 1.09 -3.22
N PRO A 288 -19.21 2.34 -3.49
CA PRO A 288 -18.34 2.67 -4.63
C PRO A 288 -16.84 2.63 -4.30
N SER A 289 -16.43 2.28 -3.07
CA SER A 289 -15.04 2.44 -2.61
C SER A 289 -14.05 1.69 -3.51
N TRP A 290 -14.30 0.42 -3.83
CA TRP A 290 -13.44 -0.35 -4.75
C TRP A 290 -13.44 0.18 -6.19
N HIS A 291 -14.61 0.62 -6.68
CA HIS A 291 -14.76 1.18 -8.02
C HIS A 291 -14.03 2.52 -8.18
N LYS A 292 -13.91 3.31 -7.10
CA LYS A 292 -13.17 4.58 -7.07
C LYS A 292 -11.66 4.41 -7.07
N ILE A 293 -11.14 3.22 -6.74
CA ILE A 293 -9.71 2.92 -6.88
C ILE A 293 -9.36 2.88 -8.37
N SER A 294 -8.32 3.61 -8.79
CA SER A 294 -7.87 3.62 -10.19
C SER A 294 -7.57 2.19 -10.67
N SER A 295 -7.92 1.87 -11.92
CA SER A 295 -7.52 0.61 -12.55
C SER A 295 -6.00 0.45 -12.65
N ASN A 296 -5.25 1.56 -12.60
CA ASN A 296 -3.79 1.57 -12.58
C ASN A 296 -3.21 1.54 -11.15
N SER A 297 -4.03 1.38 -10.11
CA SER A 297 -3.57 1.26 -8.72
C SER A 297 -2.89 -0.07 -8.46
N VAL A 298 -1.85 -0.09 -7.61
CA VAL A 298 -1.23 -1.33 -7.11
C VAL A 298 -2.23 -2.30 -6.49
N LEU A 299 -3.31 -1.80 -5.88
CA LEU A 299 -4.35 -2.68 -5.31
C LEU A 299 -5.03 -3.54 -6.39
N LYS A 300 -5.09 -3.06 -7.63
CA LYS A 300 -5.71 -3.77 -8.77
C LYS A 300 -4.69 -4.47 -9.66
N THR A 301 -3.49 -3.89 -9.81
CA THR A 301 -2.48 -4.39 -10.74
C THR A 301 -1.54 -5.42 -10.11
N SER A 302 -1.45 -5.49 -8.78
CA SER A 302 -0.46 -6.30 -8.08
C SER A 302 -1.09 -7.38 -7.19
N ARG A 303 -2.10 -8.07 -7.73
CA ARG A 303 -2.94 -9.02 -6.97
C ARG A 303 -2.35 -10.42 -6.85
N ARG A 304 -1.74 -10.99 -7.90
CA ARG A 304 -1.06 -12.30 -7.83
C ARG A 304 0.11 -12.34 -8.81
N HIS A 305 1.06 -13.24 -8.55
CA HIS A 305 2.21 -13.55 -9.41
C HIS A 305 3.19 -12.39 -9.60
N LEU A 306 3.70 -11.83 -8.50
CA LEU A 306 4.73 -10.77 -8.57
C LEU A 306 5.92 -11.16 -9.46
N ARG A 307 6.29 -12.45 -9.52
CA ARG A 307 7.36 -12.96 -10.40
C ARG A 307 7.14 -12.67 -11.89
N GLU A 308 5.89 -12.57 -12.34
CA GLU A 308 5.56 -12.25 -13.73
C GLU A 308 5.48 -10.73 -13.97
N GLN A 309 5.47 -9.92 -12.90
CA GLN A 309 5.34 -8.47 -12.98
C GLN A 309 6.67 -7.81 -13.33
N ASN A 310 6.66 -7.11 -14.47
CA ASN A 310 7.77 -6.33 -14.96
C ASN A 310 7.76 -4.91 -14.36
N LEU A 311 8.90 -4.45 -13.86
CA LEU A 311 9.06 -3.09 -13.34
C LEU A 311 8.80 -2.00 -14.39
N ASP A 312 9.06 -2.27 -15.67
CA ASP A 312 8.75 -1.34 -16.76
C ASP A 312 7.24 -1.15 -16.94
N GLU A 313 6.45 -2.21 -16.74
CA GLU A 313 4.99 -2.11 -16.74
C GLU A 313 4.52 -1.30 -15.53
N ALA A 314 5.10 -1.52 -14.35
CA ALA A 314 4.78 -0.73 -13.15
C ALA A 314 5.09 0.76 -13.34
N ARG A 315 6.21 1.10 -14.00
CA ARG A 315 6.55 2.48 -14.42
C ARG A 315 5.54 3.05 -15.41
N SER A 316 5.01 2.24 -16.32
CA SER A 316 3.94 2.65 -17.26
C SER A 316 2.61 2.91 -16.53
N LEU A 317 2.23 2.04 -15.59
CA LEU A 317 1.05 2.20 -14.74
C LEU A 317 1.15 3.45 -13.87
N PHE A 318 2.33 3.74 -13.31
CA PHE A 318 2.62 5.00 -12.63
C PHE A 318 2.25 6.19 -13.50
N LYS A 319 2.78 6.25 -14.73
CA LYS A 319 2.53 7.37 -15.66
C LYS A 319 1.04 7.53 -15.97
N LYS A 320 0.31 6.43 -16.18
CA LYS A 320 -1.14 6.46 -16.42
C LYS A 320 -1.89 7.00 -15.21
N GLN A 321 -1.59 6.51 -14.00
CA GLN A 321 -2.24 6.96 -12.77
C GLN A 321 -1.90 8.43 -12.45
N SER A 322 -0.67 8.88 -12.69
CA SER A 322 -0.26 10.29 -12.54
C SER A 322 -1.02 11.20 -13.49
N GLN A 323 -1.29 10.78 -14.72
CA GLN A 323 -2.11 11.54 -15.67
C GLN A 323 -3.58 11.59 -15.25
N GLU A 324 -4.13 10.49 -14.73
CA GLU A 324 -5.47 10.47 -14.15
C GLU A 324 -5.60 11.45 -12.99
N LEU A 325 -4.64 11.41 -12.05
CA LEU A 325 -4.57 12.31 -10.91
C LEU A 325 -4.47 13.78 -11.33
N ALA A 326 -3.60 14.11 -12.29
CA ALA A 326 -3.46 15.47 -12.80
C ALA A 326 -4.77 15.99 -13.42
N ARG A 327 -5.52 15.13 -14.12
CA ARG A 327 -6.85 15.47 -14.68
C ARG A 327 -7.88 15.70 -13.58
N GLU A 328 -7.92 14.82 -12.58
CA GLU A 328 -8.81 14.96 -11.43
C GLU A 328 -8.57 16.28 -10.69
N GLU A 329 -7.30 16.61 -10.40
CA GLU A 329 -6.93 17.86 -9.73
C GLU A 329 -7.26 19.09 -10.56
N PHE A 330 -6.98 19.05 -11.87
CA PHE A 330 -7.34 20.14 -12.77
C PHE A 330 -8.85 20.38 -12.78
N THR A 331 -9.65 19.32 -12.95
CA THR A 331 -11.12 19.42 -12.91
C THR A 331 -11.60 19.95 -11.56
N ALA A 332 -11.05 19.49 -10.44
CA ALA A 332 -11.41 20.00 -9.11
C ALA A 332 -11.08 21.50 -8.94
N ARG A 333 -9.93 21.96 -9.45
CA ARG A 333 -9.54 23.38 -9.44
C ARG A 333 -10.50 24.23 -10.28
N VAL A 334 -10.86 23.77 -11.48
CA VAL A 334 -11.82 24.45 -12.37
C VAL A 334 -13.19 24.55 -11.70
N VAL A 335 -13.70 23.44 -11.14
CA VAL A 335 -15.00 23.42 -10.44
C VAL A 335 -15.00 24.41 -9.26
N LYS A 336 -13.94 24.42 -8.45
CA LYS A 336 -13.78 25.34 -7.32
C LYS A 336 -13.74 26.81 -7.75
N GLN A 337 -13.05 27.10 -8.86
CA GLN A 337 -12.97 28.46 -9.42
C GLN A 337 -14.34 28.94 -9.95
N VAL A 338 -15.06 28.07 -10.67
CA VAL A 338 -16.41 28.34 -11.17
C VAL A 338 -17.39 28.54 -10.02
N SER A 339 -17.33 27.70 -8.97
CA SER A 339 -18.22 27.82 -7.81
C SER A 339 -17.97 29.11 -7.02
N ARG A 340 -16.72 29.57 -6.93
CA ARG A 340 -16.35 30.83 -6.27
C ARG A 340 -16.84 32.06 -7.03
N ASN A 341 -16.86 31.99 -8.36
CA ASN A 341 -17.28 33.09 -9.22
C ASN A 341 -18.78 33.02 -9.63
N ARG A 342 -19.64 32.32 -8.86
CA ARG A 342 -21.06 32.12 -9.19
C ARG A 342 -21.93 33.39 -9.22
N ARG A 343 -21.44 34.55 -8.74
CA ARG A 343 -22.26 35.77 -8.64
C ARG A 343 -22.31 36.71 -9.87
N PRO A 344 -21.47 36.56 -10.92
CA PRO A 344 -21.77 37.23 -12.21
C PRO A 344 -21.69 36.34 -13.48
N ILE A 345 -21.57 35.00 -13.39
CA ILE A 345 -21.34 34.13 -14.57
C ILE A 345 -22.59 33.34 -15.04
N MET A 346 -23.74 33.53 -14.40
CA MET A 346 -24.97 32.78 -14.75
C MET A 346 -25.51 33.07 -16.18
N SER A 347 -25.07 34.15 -16.86
CA SER A 347 -25.55 34.49 -18.21
C SER A 347 -24.60 34.13 -19.37
N PHE A 348 -23.30 33.92 -19.12
CA PHE A 348 -22.31 33.65 -20.19
C PHE A 348 -21.75 32.22 -20.18
N GLY A 349 -21.71 31.57 -19.01
CA GLY A 349 -21.07 30.25 -18.86
C GLY A 349 -21.86 29.09 -19.50
N ALA A 350 -23.20 29.17 -19.51
CA ALA A 350 -24.05 28.10 -20.05
C ALA A 350 -23.83 27.92 -21.57
N THR A 351 -23.63 29.01 -22.31
CA THR A 351 -23.47 28.98 -23.78
C THR A 351 -22.13 28.36 -24.21
N VAL A 352 -21.05 28.65 -23.48
CA VAL A 352 -19.73 28.08 -23.76
C VAL A 352 -19.66 26.61 -23.35
N LEU A 353 -20.28 26.24 -22.23
CA LEU A 353 -20.28 24.87 -21.72
C LEU A 353 -21.12 23.94 -22.61
N VAL A 354 -22.26 24.42 -23.14
CA VAL A 354 -23.04 23.71 -24.18
C VAL A 354 -22.27 23.59 -25.50
N GLY A 355 -21.53 24.63 -25.89
CA GLY A 355 -20.68 24.60 -27.09
C GLY A 355 -19.54 23.59 -27.01
N VAL A 356 -18.85 23.52 -25.85
CA VAL A 356 -17.76 22.56 -25.62
C VAL A 356 -18.29 21.13 -25.50
N LEU A 357 -19.42 20.91 -24.81
CA LEU A 357 -20.07 19.59 -24.77
C LEU A 357 -20.50 19.13 -26.17
N SER A 358 -21.13 20.02 -26.96
CA SER A 358 -21.59 19.69 -28.32
C SER A 358 -20.42 19.36 -29.25
N TYR A 359 -19.29 20.05 -29.10
CA TYR A 359 -18.06 19.76 -29.85
C TYR A 359 -17.41 18.43 -29.44
N TYR A 360 -17.39 18.12 -28.14
CA TYR A 360 -16.84 16.87 -27.61
C TYR A 360 -17.70 15.66 -28.03
N LEU A 361 -19.02 15.81 -28.03
CA LEU A 361 -19.96 14.79 -28.50
C LEU A 361 -19.84 14.56 -30.02
N ARG A 362 -19.58 15.61 -30.82
CA ARG A 362 -19.32 15.50 -32.26
C ARG A 362 -18.01 14.79 -32.60
N LYS A 363 -17.00 14.87 -31.73
CA LYS A 363 -15.67 14.26 -31.93
C LYS A 363 -15.62 12.77 -31.57
N ASN A 364 -16.51 12.31 -30.68
CA ASN A 364 -16.53 10.92 -30.17
C ASN A 364 -17.60 9.99 -30.79
N GLY A 365 -18.22 10.39 -31.90
CA GLY A 365 -18.68 9.46 -32.95
C GLY A 365 -19.66 8.31 -32.61
N HIS A 366 -20.35 8.27 -31.46
CA HIS A 366 -21.25 7.15 -31.12
C HIS A 366 -22.62 7.58 -30.56
N ILE A 367 -23.25 8.61 -31.13
CA ILE A 367 -24.62 8.99 -30.73
C ILE A 367 -25.66 8.59 -31.79
N TRP A 368 -25.27 8.44 -33.05
CA TRP A 368 -26.20 8.02 -34.09
C TRP A 368 -26.73 6.59 -33.90
N ALA A 369 -25.96 5.67 -33.32
CA ALA A 369 -26.44 4.31 -33.04
C ALA A 369 -27.45 4.24 -31.87
N LEU A 370 -27.41 5.20 -30.94
CA LEU A 370 -28.27 5.21 -29.74
C LEU A 370 -29.57 6.00 -29.98
N LEU A 371 -29.50 7.05 -30.82
CA LEU A 371 -30.70 7.75 -31.29
C LEU A 371 -31.50 6.96 -32.33
N TYR A 372 -30.84 6.17 -33.20
CA TYR A 372 -31.56 5.37 -34.21
C TYR A 372 -32.35 4.19 -33.58
N ARG A 373 -31.81 3.57 -32.51
CA ARG A 373 -32.52 2.52 -31.76
C ARG A 373 -33.70 3.03 -30.93
N LEU A 374 -33.73 4.31 -30.57
CA LEU A 374 -34.86 4.92 -29.85
C LEU A 374 -35.96 5.39 -30.80
N THR A 375 -35.65 5.62 -32.09
CA THR A 375 -36.64 5.97 -33.11
C THR A 375 -37.34 4.78 -33.77
N GLU A 376 -36.76 3.57 -33.73
CA GLU A 376 -37.42 2.36 -34.28
C GLU A 376 -38.53 1.78 -33.38
N ASN A 377 -38.51 2.04 -32.06
CA ASN A 377 -39.56 1.57 -31.14
C ASN A 377 -40.78 2.52 -31.04
N PHE A 378 -40.92 3.49 -31.94
CA PHE A 378 -42.05 4.42 -31.98
C PHE A 378 -42.88 4.33 -33.28
N TYR A 379 -42.55 3.39 -34.18
CA TYR A 379 -43.28 3.12 -35.43
C TYR A 379 -43.52 1.61 -35.68
N MET A 380 -43.79 0.87 -34.62
CA MET A 380 -44.72 -0.28 -34.56
C MET A 380 -45.40 -0.27 -33.19
#